data_AF-A0A0M9X9E1-F1
#
_entry.id   AF-A0A0M9X9E1-F1
#
_cell.length_a   1.000
_cell.length_b   1.000
_cell.length_c   1.000
_cell.angle_alpha   90.00
_cell.angle_beta   90.00
_cell.angle_gamma   90.00
#
_symmetry.space_group_name_H-M   'P 1'
#
loop_
_entity.id
_entity.type
_entity.pdbx_description
1 polymer ?
#
loop_
_entity_poly.entity_id
_entity_poly.type
_entity_poly.pdbx_seq_one_letter_code
_entity_poly.pdbx_strand_id
1 'polypeptide(L)'
;MTQAAAGSELDERVPGRRWIVRLDPVGRGSAEVRVSCGRPACAERRLPSAAAGRTAAVAHLKAHLRAAPAPRADAYCACRADGCRAHLPDTGGRARTEQPWRCGGPVVLTVITDRAGRWWQALECCSRCAAATPGARTAAGPPPSAPPAAGRPAPAAAGTGVGRPHFSDQQVTARTGGPAPLPVPAPRPVPARRRRPPEARVGRRVIPRDLRPVSLRDELTELGDLFRAYQKRPEPDLALLADLQERKARAFLTWSDVSCDVTLRLEARRAEQAAAVIRRQHQHRTGCVPDGDGPGVARLLTVPAQWEYARSVLAHVADHTPLPGAEARLLVLMLTLRTAHTGTGNLVGQDVNALGLTDPEDLVERLTGCGWLSLPGTVGDLLASRPENPTPVTVPSLVPDEDGTGPFTFGKKTRPKLSGWAQRVVSDKKLRKAKAPAGARLLAVTLATWTDEVGRLGPGGRGVALNALTTRVPVGSGELRDLIDRLTAADWLTDAALTDTHLTGRLTERVLPLTCPLPD
;
A
#
# COMPACT_ATOMS: atom_id res chain seq x y z
N MET A 1 -43.37 -33.38 -2.04
CA MET A 1 -42.05 -33.61 -2.68
C MET A 1 -41.25 -32.34 -2.51
N THR A 2 -40.35 -32.35 -1.53
CA THR A 2 -39.54 -31.20 -1.11
C THR A 2 -38.12 -31.51 -1.54
N GLN A 3 -37.60 -30.84 -2.57
CA GLN A 3 -36.18 -30.91 -2.90
C GLN A 3 -35.46 -29.87 -2.07
N ALA A 4 -34.69 -30.36 -1.09
CA ALA A 4 -33.72 -29.60 -0.33
C ALA A 4 -32.62 -29.09 -1.28
N ALA A 5 -32.47 -27.78 -1.38
CA ALA A 5 -31.27 -27.17 -1.93
C ALA A 5 -30.12 -27.42 -0.93
N ALA A 6 -29.11 -28.16 -1.38
CA ALA A 6 -27.89 -28.40 -0.63
C ALA A 6 -27.20 -27.06 -0.32
N GLY A 7 -27.17 -26.67 0.95
CA GLY A 7 -26.35 -25.57 1.42
C GLY A 7 -24.88 -25.87 1.15
N SER A 8 -24.17 -24.95 0.51
CA SER A 8 -22.74 -25.07 0.32
C SER A 8 -22.04 -24.98 1.68
N GLU A 9 -21.42 -26.07 2.13
CA GLU A 9 -20.57 -26.19 3.34
C GLU A 9 -19.30 -25.28 3.32
N LEU A 10 -19.24 -24.27 2.46
CA LEU A 10 -18.08 -23.41 2.26
C LEU A 10 -18.09 -22.11 3.07
N ASP A 11 -19.22 -21.76 3.70
CA ASP A 11 -19.41 -20.46 4.39
C ASP A 11 -19.07 -20.49 5.90
N GLU A 12 -18.70 -21.65 6.45
CA GLU A 12 -18.35 -21.82 7.88
C GLU A 12 -16.84 -21.64 8.19
N ARG A 13 -16.02 -21.15 7.25
CA ARG A 13 -14.56 -21.08 7.47
C ARG A 13 -14.14 -19.81 8.21
N VAL A 14 -13.57 -19.97 9.40
CA VAL A 14 -13.15 -18.84 10.26
C VAL A 14 -11.77 -18.30 9.84
N PRO A 15 -11.58 -16.98 9.67
CA PRO A 15 -10.26 -16.40 9.40
C PRO A 15 -9.26 -16.72 10.50
N GLY A 16 -8.01 -17.01 10.11
CA GLY A 16 -6.89 -17.20 11.02
C GLY A 16 -6.74 -16.04 12.01
N ARG A 17 -6.49 -16.37 13.27
CA ARG A 17 -6.34 -15.38 14.35
C ARG A 17 -5.12 -14.51 14.11
N ARG A 18 -5.20 -13.23 14.51
CA ARG A 18 -4.08 -12.28 14.51
C ARG A 18 -4.08 -11.48 15.79
N TRP A 19 -2.93 -11.37 16.45
CA TRP A 19 -2.76 -10.46 17.59
C TRP A 19 -1.35 -9.86 17.60
N ILE A 20 -1.23 -8.67 18.19
CA ILE A 20 0.00 -7.89 18.23
C ILE A 20 0.27 -7.49 19.68
N VAL A 21 1.52 -7.65 20.12
CA VAL A 21 2.04 -7.11 21.38
C VAL A 21 2.98 -5.96 21.02
N ARG A 22 2.78 -4.78 21.59
CA ARG A 22 3.55 -3.56 21.30
C ARG A 22 4.31 -3.08 22.52
N LEU A 23 5.37 -2.32 22.26
CA LEU A 23 6.16 -1.59 23.24
C LEU A 23 6.25 -0.12 22.82
N ASP A 24 5.52 0.76 23.52
CA ASP A 24 5.42 2.18 23.20
C ASP A 24 5.96 3.05 24.36
N PRO A 25 6.66 4.17 24.12
CA PRO A 25 7.10 5.08 25.19
C PRO A 25 5.92 5.80 25.85
N VAL A 26 5.98 6.03 27.16
CA VAL A 26 4.88 6.66 27.95
C VAL A 26 4.92 8.20 27.93
N GLY A 27 5.92 8.81 27.30
CA GLY A 27 6.02 10.26 27.14
C GLY A 27 7.33 10.67 26.48
N ARG A 28 7.43 11.94 26.06
CA ARG A 28 8.66 12.47 25.46
C ARG A 28 9.71 12.66 26.57
N GLY A 29 10.82 11.91 26.50
CA GLY A 29 11.92 12.00 27.47
C GLY A 29 11.84 11.05 28.68
N SER A 30 10.78 10.24 28.79
CA SER A 30 10.67 9.21 29.84
C SER A 30 11.32 7.89 29.38
N ALA A 31 12.01 7.21 30.29
CA ALA A 31 12.49 5.83 30.09
C ALA A 31 11.35 4.80 30.19
N GLU A 32 10.20 5.21 30.73
CA GLU A 32 9.03 4.37 30.94
C GLU A 32 8.39 3.98 29.61
N VAL A 33 8.00 2.71 29.54
CA VAL A 33 7.40 2.08 28.37
C VAL A 33 6.12 1.36 28.74
N ARG A 34 5.19 1.32 27.81
CA ARG A 34 3.92 0.63 27.89
C ARG A 34 3.96 -0.60 27.00
N VAL A 35 3.60 -1.74 27.56
CA VAL A 35 3.31 -2.96 26.82
C VAL A 35 1.80 -3.08 26.67
N SER A 36 1.31 -3.11 25.43
CA SER A 36 -0.10 -3.32 25.10
C SER A 36 -0.27 -4.54 24.19
N CYS A 37 -1.44 -5.19 24.29
CA CYS A 37 -1.78 -6.35 23.46
C CYS A 37 -3.11 -6.09 22.76
N GLY A 38 -3.20 -6.41 21.47
CA GLY A 38 -4.43 -6.24 20.68
C GLY A 38 -5.57 -7.20 21.02
N ARG A 39 -5.45 -7.99 22.11
CA ARG A 39 -6.56 -8.80 22.63
C ARG A 39 -7.25 -8.07 23.79
N PRO A 40 -8.58 -7.96 23.79
CA PRO A 40 -9.33 -7.21 24.80
C PRO A 40 -9.18 -7.79 26.23
N ALA A 41 -8.86 -9.08 26.36
CA ALA A 41 -8.64 -9.73 27.64
C ALA A 41 -7.27 -9.43 28.30
N CYS A 42 -6.43 -8.60 27.68
CA CYS A 42 -5.07 -8.34 28.16
C CYS A 42 -4.93 -6.91 28.68
N ALA A 43 -4.65 -6.79 29.98
CA ALA A 43 -4.38 -5.50 30.59
C ALA A 43 -3.04 -4.91 30.10
N GLU A 44 -3.03 -3.58 29.88
CA GLU A 44 -1.81 -2.84 29.60
C GLU A 44 -0.88 -2.84 30.80
N ARG A 45 0.43 -2.91 30.56
CA ARG A 45 1.46 -2.87 31.61
C ARG A 45 2.44 -1.75 31.38
N ARG A 46 2.68 -0.92 32.40
CA ARG A 46 3.72 0.10 32.39
C ARG A 46 4.98 -0.43 33.08
N LEU A 47 6.14 -0.13 32.49
CA LEU A 47 7.43 -0.69 32.89
C LEU A 47 8.50 0.41 32.84
N PRO A 48 9.49 0.38 33.74
CA PRO A 48 10.41 1.50 33.96
C PRO A 48 11.47 1.68 32.85
N SER A 49 11.63 0.70 31.95
CA SER A 49 12.63 0.76 30.89
C SER A 49 12.24 -0.05 29.65
N ALA A 50 12.76 0.34 28.49
CA ALA A 50 12.58 -0.39 27.24
C ALA A 50 13.08 -1.86 27.32
N ALA A 51 14.12 -2.13 28.10
CA ALA A 51 14.62 -3.50 28.30
C ALA A 51 13.62 -4.35 29.09
N ALA A 52 13.12 -3.84 30.22
CA ALA A 52 12.07 -4.51 31.00
C ALA A 52 10.79 -4.70 30.16
N GLY A 53 10.45 -3.69 29.36
CA GLY A 53 9.36 -3.71 28.40
C GLY A 53 9.47 -4.83 27.37
N ARG A 54 10.62 -4.97 26.70
CA ARG A 54 10.85 -6.06 25.74
C ARG A 54 10.74 -7.44 26.39
N THR A 55 11.33 -7.62 27.57
CA THR A 55 11.25 -8.88 28.32
C THR A 55 9.80 -9.23 28.66
N ALA A 56 9.02 -8.26 29.15
CA ALA A 56 7.61 -8.46 29.48
C ALA A 56 6.75 -8.75 28.25
N ALA A 57 6.99 -8.06 27.13
CA ALA A 57 6.26 -8.27 25.88
C ALA A 57 6.53 -9.67 25.30
N VAL A 58 7.79 -10.13 25.31
CA VAL A 58 8.15 -11.49 24.88
C VAL A 58 7.55 -12.55 25.81
N ALA A 59 7.59 -12.34 27.13
CA ALA A 59 6.98 -13.25 28.09
C ALA A 59 5.45 -13.34 27.89
N HIS A 60 4.80 -12.20 27.66
CA HIS A 60 3.37 -12.10 27.39
C HIS A 60 2.98 -12.80 26.06
N LEU A 61 3.78 -12.60 25.00
CA LEU A 61 3.60 -13.31 23.75
C LEU A 61 3.75 -14.83 23.93
N LYS A 62 4.76 -15.29 24.67
CA LYS A 62 4.94 -16.72 24.99
C LYS A 62 3.73 -17.29 25.75
N ALA A 63 3.12 -16.53 26.66
CA ALA A 63 1.91 -16.95 27.35
C ALA A 63 0.74 -17.17 26.37
N HIS A 64 0.54 -16.26 25.41
CA HIS A 64 -0.46 -16.44 24.36
C HIS A 64 -0.20 -17.65 23.46
N LEU A 65 1.05 -17.86 23.07
CA LEU A 65 1.43 -19.01 22.24
C LEU A 65 1.25 -20.33 23.00
N ARG A 66 1.45 -20.35 24.32
CA ARG A 66 1.18 -21.55 25.15
C ARG A 66 -0.31 -21.81 25.34
N ALA A 67 -1.11 -20.76 25.50
CA ALA A 67 -2.56 -20.85 25.63
C ALA A 67 -3.25 -21.25 24.31
N ALA A 68 -2.59 -21.00 23.17
CA ALA A 68 -3.08 -21.35 21.84
C ALA A 68 -1.94 -21.96 20.99
N PRO A 69 -1.49 -23.20 21.31
CA PRO A 69 -0.28 -23.77 20.76
C PRO A 69 -0.43 -24.28 19.33
N ALA A 70 -1.66 -24.46 18.84
CA ALA A 70 -1.93 -24.98 17.51
C ALA A 70 -2.83 -24.02 16.70
N PRO A 71 -2.64 -23.97 15.37
CA PRO A 71 -3.64 -23.42 14.45
C PRO A 71 -4.98 -24.12 14.64
N ARG A 72 -6.09 -23.38 14.52
CA ARG A 72 -7.42 -24.00 14.53
C ARG A 72 -7.64 -24.82 13.25
N ALA A 73 -8.29 -25.98 13.38
CA ALA A 73 -8.44 -26.96 12.31
C ALA A 73 -9.27 -26.44 11.12
N ASP A 74 -10.18 -25.51 11.39
CA ASP A 74 -11.08 -24.83 10.46
C ASP A 74 -10.54 -23.47 9.95
N ALA A 75 -9.39 -23.02 10.46
CA ALA A 75 -8.86 -21.70 10.14
C ALA A 75 -8.22 -21.65 8.76
N TYR A 76 -8.60 -20.67 7.96
CA TYR A 76 -7.87 -20.32 6.74
C TYR A 76 -6.79 -19.27 7.00
N CYS A 77 -5.87 -19.11 6.06
CA CYS A 77 -4.77 -18.16 6.16
C CYS A 77 -5.28 -16.74 6.45
N ALA A 78 -4.77 -16.09 7.50
CA ALA A 78 -5.16 -14.72 7.88
C ALA A 78 -4.80 -13.64 6.83
N CYS A 79 -4.11 -13.98 5.74
CA CYS A 79 -4.04 -13.10 4.59
C CYS A 79 -5.38 -13.15 3.84
N ARG A 80 -6.27 -12.19 4.12
CA ARG A 80 -7.46 -11.97 3.28
C ARG A 80 -7.01 -11.84 1.82
N ALA A 81 -7.74 -12.45 0.88
CA ALA A 81 -7.46 -12.38 -0.54
C ALA A 81 -7.61 -10.93 -1.05
N ASP A 82 -6.46 -10.26 -1.10
CA ASP A 82 -5.96 -9.33 -2.12
C ASP A 82 -4.80 -8.55 -1.48
N GLY A 83 -3.56 -8.85 -1.88
CA GLY A 83 -2.39 -8.06 -1.47
C GLY A 83 -1.33 -8.77 -0.61
N CYS A 84 -1.36 -10.10 -0.45
CA CYS A 84 -0.20 -10.81 0.07
C CYS A 84 0.97 -10.71 -0.92
N ARG A 85 2.18 -10.37 -0.45
CA ARG A 85 3.42 -10.34 -1.26
C ARG A 85 3.75 -11.69 -1.91
N ALA A 86 3.15 -12.78 -1.44
CA ALA A 86 3.30 -14.12 -1.98
C ALA A 86 2.32 -14.46 -3.13
N HIS A 87 1.37 -13.58 -3.47
CA HIS A 87 0.59 -13.70 -4.72
C HIS A 87 1.45 -13.17 -5.87
N LEU A 88 2.29 -14.03 -6.44
CA LEU A 88 2.69 -13.84 -7.82
C LEU A 88 1.52 -14.31 -8.72
N PRO A 89 1.11 -13.54 -9.74
CA PRO A 89 0.16 -14.03 -10.71
C PRO A 89 0.75 -15.28 -11.38
N ASP A 90 -0.06 -16.33 -11.46
CA ASP A 90 0.31 -17.60 -12.06
C ASP A 90 0.56 -17.38 -13.57
N THR A 91 1.83 -17.27 -13.95
CA THR A 91 2.22 -17.14 -15.35
C THR A 91 2.26 -18.52 -15.99
N GLY A 92 1.11 -18.96 -16.49
CA GLY A 92 1.01 -19.92 -17.60
C GLY A 92 0.65 -21.36 -17.23
N GLY A 93 -0.56 -21.77 -17.65
CA GLY A 93 -0.91 -23.19 -17.77
C GLY A 93 -2.39 -23.46 -17.55
N ARG A 94 -3.16 -23.52 -18.66
CA ARG A 94 -4.53 -24.07 -18.82
C ARG A 94 -5.48 -23.99 -17.61
N ALA A 95 -6.51 -23.17 -17.77
CA ALA A 95 -7.72 -23.18 -16.95
C ALA A 95 -8.24 -24.61 -16.71
N ARG A 96 -8.24 -25.01 -15.44
CA ARG A 96 -9.10 -26.06 -14.90
C ARG A 96 -9.74 -25.52 -13.62
N THR A 97 -11.03 -25.25 -13.74
CA THR A 97 -12.09 -25.38 -12.72
C THR A 97 -11.92 -24.67 -11.36
N GLU A 98 -12.80 -23.68 -11.15
CA GLU A 98 -13.52 -23.35 -9.90
C GLU A 98 -12.77 -23.56 -8.56
N GLN A 99 -12.06 -22.53 -8.11
CA GLN A 99 -11.95 -22.09 -6.69
C GLN A 99 -10.87 -20.98 -6.59
N PRO A 100 -11.20 -19.72 -6.21
CA PRO A 100 -10.26 -18.60 -6.23
C PRO A 100 -9.25 -18.54 -5.06
N TRP A 101 -9.07 -19.63 -4.31
CA TRP A 101 -8.34 -19.62 -3.03
C TRP A 101 -7.23 -20.67 -3.00
N ARG A 102 -5.98 -20.31 -3.31
CA ARG A 102 -4.84 -21.19 -2.96
C ARG A 102 -3.69 -20.44 -2.31
N CYS A 103 -3.94 -19.98 -1.10
CA CYS A 103 -2.93 -20.09 -0.05
C CYS A 103 -2.49 -21.57 0.02
N GLY A 104 -1.25 -21.87 -0.37
CA GLY A 104 -0.78 -23.26 -0.44
C GLY A 104 -0.08 -23.71 0.85
N GLY A 105 -0.35 -24.94 1.26
CA GLY A 105 0.27 -25.60 2.41
C GLY A 105 -0.53 -25.45 3.72
N PRO A 106 -0.17 -26.23 4.76
CA PRO A 106 -0.89 -26.21 6.03
C PRO A 106 -0.89 -24.82 6.67
N VAL A 107 -1.96 -24.49 7.39
CA VAL A 107 -2.00 -23.32 8.27
C VAL A 107 -1.05 -23.57 9.44
N VAL A 108 -0.19 -22.59 9.69
CA VAL A 108 0.82 -22.59 10.74
C VAL A 108 0.67 -21.35 11.59
N LEU A 109 1.09 -21.42 12.85
CA LEU A 109 1.14 -20.26 13.73
C LEU A 109 2.50 -19.58 13.54
N THR A 110 2.50 -18.35 13.05
CA THR A 110 3.71 -17.60 12.70
C THR A 110 3.87 -16.38 13.59
N VAL A 111 5.08 -16.13 14.05
CA VAL A 111 5.47 -14.92 14.79
C VAL A 111 6.35 -14.03 13.92
N ILE A 112 6.00 -12.76 13.82
CA ILE A 112 6.77 -11.72 13.12
C ILE A 112 7.25 -10.72 14.18
N THR A 113 8.52 -10.37 14.12
CA THR A 113 9.13 -9.41 15.05
C THR A 113 9.68 -8.21 14.31
N ASP A 114 9.42 -7.02 14.83
CA ASP A 114 10.09 -5.82 14.35
C ASP A 114 11.60 -5.85 14.60
N ARG A 115 12.39 -5.28 13.68
CA ARG A 115 13.86 -5.20 13.83
C ARG A 115 14.27 -4.33 15.01
N ALA A 116 13.49 -3.32 15.36
CA ALA A 116 13.76 -2.47 16.53
C ALA A 116 13.18 -3.06 17.84
N GLY A 117 12.55 -4.24 17.80
CA GLY A 117 11.97 -4.90 18.98
C GLY A 117 10.83 -4.09 19.61
N ARG A 118 10.10 -3.31 18.80
CA ARG A 118 9.00 -2.44 19.27
C ARG A 118 7.63 -3.10 19.16
N TRP A 119 7.51 -4.17 18.39
CA TRP A 119 6.30 -4.98 18.34
C TRP A 119 6.59 -6.42 17.91
N TRP A 120 5.66 -7.30 18.29
CA TRP A 120 5.60 -8.70 17.92
C TRP A 120 4.18 -9.03 17.47
N GLN A 121 4.04 -9.71 16.34
CA GLN A 121 2.75 -10.16 15.83
C GLN A 121 2.74 -11.68 15.78
N ALA A 122 1.65 -12.29 16.23
CA ALA A 122 1.37 -13.70 15.98
C ALA A 122 0.13 -13.80 15.08
N LEU A 123 0.21 -14.66 14.06
CA LEU A 123 -0.89 -14.91 13.14
C LEU A 123 -0.96 -16.38 12.68
N GLU A 124 -2.17 -16.86 12.43
CA GLU A 124 -2.42 -18.12 11.72
C GLU A 124 -2.37 -17.86 10.21
N CYS A 125 -1.35 -18.36 9.51
CA CYS A 125 -1.21 -18.19 8.07
C CYS A 125 -0.70 -19.47 7.41
N CYS A 126 -0.87 -19.65 6.10
CA CYS A 126 -0.32 -20.84 5.44
C CYS A 126 1.22 -20.81 5.47
N SER A 127 1.82 -22.00 5.49
CA SER A 127 3.28 -22.19 5.49
C SER A 127 4.00 -21.43 4.37
N ARG A 128 3.38 -21.25 3.19
CA ARG A 128 3.95 -20.41 2.11
C ARG A 128 3.97 -18.92 2.46
N CYS A 129 2.92 -18.39 3.08
CA CYS A 129 2.89 -16.99 3.54
C CYS A 129 3.87 -16.76 4.69
N ALA A 130 4.03 -17.74 5.58
CA ALA A 130 5.05 -17.70 6.63
C ALA A 130 6.45 -17.60 6.02
N ALA A 131 6.78 -18.46 5.04
CA ALA A 131 8.09 -18.46 4.36
C ALA A 131 8.36 -17.18 3.55
N ALA A 132 7.32 -16.60 2.95
CA ALA A 132 7.45 -15.37 2.15
C ALA A 132 7.58 -14.09 3.00
N THR A 133 7.37 -14.17 4.32
CA THR A 133 7.40 -13.01 5.21
C THR A 133 8.80 -12.83 5.83
N PRO A 134 9.54 -11.76 5.51
CA PRO A 134 10.87 -11.55 6.07
C PRO A 134 10.83 -11.43 7.60
N GLY A 135 11.66 -12.20 8.29
CA GLY A 135 11.73 -12.19 9.76
C GLY A 135 10.62 -12.98 10.46
N ALA A 136 9.76 -13.68 9.72
CA ALA A 136 8.78 -14.59 10.29
C ALA A 136 9.44 -15.87 10.83
N ARG A 137 8.93 -16.37 11.96
CA ARG A 137 9.30 -17.66 12.55
C ARG A 137 8.05 -18.48 12.83
N THR A 138 8.04 -19.74 12.40
CA THR A 138 6.94 -20.66 12.69
C THR A 138 7.04 -21.15 14.13
N ALA A 139 5.99 -20.92 14.93
CA ALA A 139 5.90 -21.33 16.33
C ALA A 139 5.28 -22.72 16.51
N ALA A 140 4.39 -23.14 15.59
CA ALA A 140 3.78 -24.46 15.56
C ALA A 140 3.21 -24.81 14.16
N GLY A 141 3.32 -26.08 13.77
CA GLY A 141 2.66 -26.67 12.58
C GLY A 141 1.49 -27.57 12.98
N PRO A 142 0.62 -28.00 12.04
CA PRO A 142 -0.44 -28.95 12.36
C PRO A 142 0.15 -30.31 12.78
N PRO A 143 -0.58 -31.12 13.56
CA PRO A 143 -0.19 -32.51 13.81
C PRO A 143 -0.15 -33.27 12.47
N PRO A 144 0.79 -34.23 12.29
CA PRO A 144 0.83 -35.03 11.08
C PRO A 144 -0.48 -35.83 10.95
N SER A 145 -1.25 -35.55 9.91
CA SER A 145 -2.36 -36.42 9.50
C SER A 145 -1.76 -37.74 9.01
N ALA A 146 -2.07 -38.83 9.72
CA ALA A 146 -1.69 -40.17 9.30
C ALA A 146 -2.29 -40.48 7.90
N PRO A 147 -1.51 -41.11 6.99
CA PRO A 147 -2.05 -41.55 5.71
C PRO A 147 -3.07 -42.69 5.89
N PRO A 148 -4.07 -42.85 5.00
CA PRO A 148 -4.96 -44.00 5.03
C PRO A 148 -4.16 -45.29 4.84
N ALA A 149 -4.36 -46.24 5.74
CA ALA A 149 -3.76 -47.56 5.69
C ALA A 149 -4.31 -48.36 4.50
N ALA A 150 -3.45 -48.65 3.53
CA ALA A 150 -3.57 -49.83 2.67
C ALA A 150 -2.49 -50.82 3.12
N GLY A 151 -2.94 -51.99 3.58
CA GLY A 151 -2.16 -52.87 4.45
C GLY A 151 -1.02 -53.65 3.80
N ARG A 152 0.00 -53.92 4.62
CA ARG A 152 0.65 -55.24 4.82
C ARG A 152 1.53 -55.18 6.10
N PRO A 153 1.85 -56.33 6.75
CA PRO A 153 2.02 -56.43 8.19
C PRO A 153 3.45 -56.18 8.69
N ALA A 154 3.54 -55.86 9.99
CA ALA A 154 4.74 -55.72 10.82
C ALA A 154 5.48 -57.05 11.05
N PRO A 155 6.74 -57.03 11.54
CA PRO A 155 7.04 -56.94 12.98
C PRO A 155 8.26 -56.01 13.27
N ALA A 156 8.67 -55.59 14.47
CA ALA A 156 8.17 -55.54 15.85
C ALA A 156 9.04 -54.48 16.59
N ALA A 157 8.54 -53.95 17.70
CA ALA A 157 9.02 -52.77 18.43
C ALA A 157 10.26 -52.99 19.32
N ALA A 158 10.97 -51.89 19.65
CA ALA A 158 11.38 -51.56 21.03
C ALA A 158 11.88 -50.10 21.17
N GLY A 159 11.34 -49.37 22.15
CA GLY A 159 12.14 -48.46 23.00
C GLY A 159 12.10 -46.94 22.77
N THR A 160 11.02 -46.31 23.24
CA THR A 160 10.97 -45.06 24.07
C THR A 160 12.17 -44.11 24.15
N GLY A 161 11.91 -42.79 23.98
CA GLY A 161 12.69 -41.76 24.69
C GLY A 161 12.66 -40.33 24.13
N VAL A 162 11.80 -39.49 24.72
CA VAL A 162 11.59 -38.05 24.48
C VAL A 162 12.86 -37.18 24.64
N GLY A 163 13.06 -36.17 23.78
CA GLY A 163 14.10 -35.15 23.95
C GLY A 163 13.76 -33.77 23.36
N ARG A 164 13.52 -32.78 24.23
CA ARG A 164 13.38 -31.33 23.95
C ARG A 164 14.63 -30.75 23.25
N PRO A 165 14.51 -29.76 22.34
CA PRO A 165 15.66 -28.96 21.92
C PRO A 165 15.92 -27.79 22.88
N HIS A 166 17.16 -27.76 23.37
CA HIS A 166 17.77 -26.72 24.17
C HIS A 166 18.24 -25.57 23.26
N PHE A 167 18.01 -24.33 23.68
CA PHE A 167 18.63 -23.13 23.11
C PHE A 167 20.02 -22.92 23.75
N SER A 168 20.98 -22.37 23.01
CA SER A 168 22.15 -21.73 23.61
C SER A 168 22.66 -20.57 22.75
N ASP A 169 22.63 -19.37 23.34
CA ASP A 169 23.49 -18.24 23.00
C ASP A 169 24.86 -18.40 23.68
N GLN A 170 25.83 -17.66 23.15
CA GLN A 170 27.27 -17.65 23.41
C GLN A 170 27.68 -17.39 24.87
N GLN A 171 28.83 -17.94 25.28
CA GLN A 171 29.88 -17.17 25.99
C GLN A 171 31.24 -17.87 26.05
N VAL A 172 32.28 -17.03 25.95
CA VAL A 172 33.71 -17.30 26.06
C VAL A 172 34.12 -17.35 27.53
N THR A 173 34.87 -18.38 27.95
CA THR A 173 35.90 -18.28 29.01
C THR A 173 36.92 -19.41 28.86
N ALA A 174 38.20 -19.06 29.00
CA ALA A 174 39.36 -19.94 28.97
C ALA A 174 39.44 -20.85 30.23
N ARG A 175 39.90 -22.10 30.05
CA ARG A 175 40.88 -22.78 30.93
C ARG A 175 41.37 -24.10 30.34
N THR A 176 42.66 -24.09 30.03
CA THR A 176 43.71 -25.09 30.30
C THR A 176 43.32 -26.54 30.59
N GLY A 177 43.85 -27.47 29.78
CA GLY A 177 44.05 -28.89 30.13
C GLY A 177 43.94 -29.83 28.93
N GLY A 178 45.08 -30.16 28.29
CA GLY A 178 45.16 -31.28 27.33
C GLY A 178 45.06 -32.65 28.03
N PRO A 179 44.91 -33.77 27.28
CA PRO A 179 46.04 -34.27 26.48
C PRO A 179 45.72 -34.82 25.06
N ALA A 180 46.73 -34.64 24.20
CA ALA A 180 47.20 -35.37 23.01
C ALA A 180 46.28 -35.72 21.80
N PRO A 181 46.78 -35.55 20.55
CA PRO A 181 45.96 -35.59 19.34
C PRO A 181 46.02 -36.94 18.61
N LEU A 182 44.88 -37.38 18.04
CA LEU A 182 44.83 -38.42 17.02
C LEU A 182 45.06 -37.81 15.63
N PRO A 183 45.75 -38.51 14.70
CA PRO A 183 46.23 -37.93 13.45
C PRO A 183 45.09 -37.72 12.44
N VAL A 184 44.92 -36.48 11.97
CA VAL A 184 44.02 -36.12 10.87
C VAL A 184 44.70 -36.44 9.53
N PRO A 185 44.07 -37.15 8.59
CA PRO A 185 44.64 -37.36 7.26
C PRO A 185 44.68 -36.05 6.48
N ALA A 186 45.82 -35.76 5.85
CA ALA A 186 45.98 -34.60 4.98
C ALA A 186 44.96 -34.61 3.81
N PRO A 187 44.38 -33.45 3.44
CA PRO A 187 43.46 -33.39 2.32
C PRO A 187 44.24 -33.59 1.01
N ARG A 188 43.78 -34.55 0.20
CA ARG A 188 44.31 -34.79 -1.16
C ARG A 188 44.18 -33.51 -2.02
N PRO A 189 45.15 -33.21 -2.88
CA PRO A 189 45.06 -32.06 -3.78
C PRO A 189 43.94 -32.29 -4.79
N VAL A 190 42.99 -31.35 -4.83
CA VAL A 190 41.89 -31.34 -5.81
C VAL A 190 42.48 -30.99 -7.18
N PRO A 191 42.25 -31.77 -8.24
CA PRO A 191 42.75 -31.44 -9.56
C PRO A 191 42.14 -30.12 -10.04
N ALA A 192 42.98 -29.26 -10.63
CA ALA A 192 42.58 -27.97 -11.18
C ALA A 192 41.44 -28.17 -12.19
N ARG A 193 40.21 -27.83 -11.79
CA ARG A 193 39.08 -27.70 -12.71
C ARG A 193 39.50 -26.69 -13.78
N ARG A 194 39.67 -27.16 -15.01
CA ARG A 194 39.77 -26.30 -16.20
C ARG A 194 38.62 -25.30 -16.14
N ARG A 195 38.93 -24.03 -15.83
CA ARG A 195 37.95 -22.94 -15.86
C ARG A 195 37.43 -22.86 -17.29
N ARG A 196 36.16 -23.20 -17.50
CA ARG A 196 35.46 -22.83 -18.74
C ARG A 196 35.64 -21.31 -18.95
N PRO A 197 35.84 -20.84 -20.19
CA PRO A 197 35.86 -19.41 -20.48
C PRO A 197 34.61 -18.74 -19.91
N PRO A 198 34.71 -17.54 -19.31
CA PRO A 198 33.56 -16.84 -18.74
C PRO A 198 32.46 -16.70 -19.80
N GLU A 199 31.26 -17.17 -19.48
CA GLU A 199 30.10 -16.95 -20.35
C GLU A 199 29.69 -15.47 -20.26
N ALA A 200 29.65 -14.79 -21.40
CA ALA A 200 29.20 -13.41 -21.48
C ALA A 200 27.70 -13.33 -21.13
N ARG A 201 27.34 -12.40 -20.23
CA ARG A 201 25.99 -12.32 -19.62
C ARG A 201 25.54 -10.88 -19.44
N VAL A 202 24.24 -10.66 -19.68
CA VAL A 202 23.49 -9.46 -19.28
C VAL A 202 22.39 -9.87 -18.31
N GLY A 203 22.49 -9.44 -17.06
CA GLY A 203 21.58 -9.86 -16.00
C GLY A 203 21.62 -11.38 -15.80
N ARG A 204 20.49 -12.06 -16.03
CA ARG A 204 20.37 -13.53 -15.91
C ARG A 204 20.56 -14.26 -17.24
N ARG A 205 20.62 -13.55 -18.37
CA ARG A 205 20.68 -14.15 -19.71
C ARG A 205 22.14 -14.41 -20.13
N VAL A 206 22.39 -15.60 -20.66
CA VAL A 206 23.65 -15.97 -21.32
C VAL A 206 23.57 -15.53 -22.78
N ILE A 207 24.58 -14.81 -23.24
CA ILE A 207 24.67 -14.34 -24.62
C ILE A 207 25.18 -15.50 -25.50
N PRO A 208 24.43 -15.96 -26.51
CA PRO A 208 24.88 -17.00 -27.42
C PRO A 208 26.14 -16.57 -28.18
N ARG A 209 27.11 -17.47 -28.29
CA ARG A 209 28.41 -17.16 -28.94
C ARG A 209 28.26 -16.93 -30.44
N ASP A 210 27.26 -17.53 -31.04
CA ASP A 210 26.89 -17.50 -32.45
C ASP A 210 25.83 -16.44 -32.76
N LEU A 211 25.41 -15.61 -31.78
CA LEU A 211 24.44 -14.54 -31.99
C LEU A 211 24.90 -13.59 -33.10
N ARG A 212 24.07 -13.45 -34.13
CA ARG A 212 24.20 -12.46 -35.22
C ARG A 212 23.08 -11.41 -35.08
N PRO A 213 23.29 -10.17 -35.54
CA PRO A 213 24.57 -9.61 -36.02
C PRO A 213 25.60 -9.52 -34.88
N VAL A 214 26.89 -9.56 -35.22
CA VAL A 214 27.98 -9.52 -34.22
C VAL A 214 27.94 -8.24 -33.39
N SER A 215 27.54 -7.12 -33.99
CA SER A 215 27.34 -5.83 -33.31
C SER A 215 26.36 -5.92 -32.13
N LEU A 216 25.28 -6.70 -32.26
CA LEU A 216 24.33 -6.91 -31.17
C LEU A 216 24.95 -7.72 -30.03
N ARG A 217 25.72 -8.76 -30.37
CA ARG A 217 26.42 -9.60 -29.39
C ARG A 217 27.45 -8.79 -28.60
N ASP A 218 28.15 -7.89 -29.29
CA ASP A 218 29.17 -7.02 -28.68
C ASP A 218 28.49 -5.96 -27.78
N GLU A 219 27.41 -5.31 -28.22
CA GLU A 219 26.61 -4.38 -27.39
C GLU A 219 26.05 -5.06 -26.13
N LEU A 220 25.53 -6.30 -26.24
CA LEU A 220 25.08 -7.06 -25.08
C LEU A 220 26.24 -7.38 -24.13
N THR A 221 27.42 -7.72 -24.66
CA THR A 221 28.59 -8.00 -23.82
C THR A 221 29.03 -6.75 -23.06
N GLU A 222 29.14 -5.62 -23.77
CA GLU A 222 29.46 -4.31 -23.20
C GLU A 222 28.43 -3.89 -22.13
N LEU A 223 27.13 -4.01 -22.41
CA LEU A 223 26.08 -3.71 -21.43
C LEU A 223 26.21 -4.55 -20.17
N GLY A 224 26.54 -5.83 -20.31
CA GLY A 224 26.83 -6.71 -19.17
C GLY A 224 27.96 -6.17 -18.30
N ASP A 225 29.03 -5.67 -18.91
CA ASP A 225 30.17 -5.10 -18.22
C ASP A 225 29.86 -3.73 -17.61
N LEU A 226 29.11 -2.87 -18.29
CA LEU A 226 28.66 -1.58 -17.76
C LEU A 226 27.76 -1.74 -16.54
N PHE A 227 26.83 -2.71 -16.53
CA PHE A 227 26.03 -3.02 -15.33
C PHE A 227 26.90 -3.55 -14.19
N ARG A 228 27.89 -4.40 -14.47
CA ARG A 228 28.84 -4.89 -13.45
C ARG A 228 29.72 -3.76 -12.91
N ALA A 229 30.16 -2.84 -13.75
CA ALA A 229 30.91 -1.65 -13.35
C ALA A 229 30.05 -0.72 -12.49
N TYR A 230 28.80 -0.47 -12.90
CA TYR A 230 27.84 0.30 -12.12
C TYR A 230 27.61 -0.27 -10.72
N GLN A 231 27.43 -1.59 -10.60
CA GLN A 231 27.23 -2.27 -9.30
C GLN A 231 28.43 -2.14 -8.34
N LYS A 232 29.63 -1.89 -8.86
CA LYS A 232 30.85 -1.70 -8.06
C LYS A 232 31.06 -0.25 -7.63
N ARG A 233 30.26 0.71 -8.13
CA ARG A 233 30.41 2.12 -7.76
C ARG A 233 30.03 2.32 -6.30
N PRO A 234 30.80 3.14 -5.55
CA PRO A 234 30.50 3.44 -4.15
C PRO A 234 29.25 4.30 -3.99
N GLU A 235 28.94 5.12 -5.01
CA GLU A 235 27.79 6.02 -5.01
C GLU A 235 26.81 5.68 -6.14
N PRO A 236 25.49 5.62 -5.85
CA PRO A 236 24.47 5.30 -6.84
C PRO A 236 24.17 6.51 -7.75
N ASP A 237 24.44 6.35 -9.03
CA ASP A 237 24.17 7.35 -10.08
C ASP A 237 22.90 6.97 -10.86
N LEU A 238 21.78 7.55 -10.46
CA LEU A 238 20.48 7.20 -11.03
C LEU A 238 20.32 7.61 -12.49
N ALA A 239 21.00 8.67 -12.96
CA ALA A 239 20.94 9.08 -14.36
C ALA A 239 21.62 8.02 -15.23
N LEU A 240 22.86 7.64 -14.88
CA LEU A 240 23.58 6.58 -15.58
C LEU A 240 22.81 5.25 -15.55
N LEU A 241 22.19 4.90 -14.42
CA LEU A 241 21.43 3.65 -14.32
C LEU A 241 20.20 3.65 -15.24
N ALA A 242 19.51 4.78 -15.39
CA ALA A 242 18.40 4.90 -16.32
C ALA A 242 18.84 4.68 -17.77
N ASP A 243 19.95 5.30 -18.18
CA ASP A 243 20.50 5.16 -19.53
C ASP A 243 20.92 3.73 -19.83
N LEU A 244 21.51 3.03 -18.84
CA LEU A 244 21.86 1.61 -18.96
C LEU A 244 20.62 0.73 -19.12
N GLN A 245 19.53 1.02 -18.40
CA GLN A 245 18.27 0.28 -18.56
C GLN A 245 17.61 0.54 -19.93
N GLU A 246 17.73 1.75 -20.45
CA GLU A 246 17.20 2.09 -21.78
C GLU A 246 18.01 1.42 -22.90
N ARG A 247 19.34 1.47 -22.84
CA ARG A 247 20.20 0.71 -23.77
C ARG A 247 19.90 -0.78 -23.72
N LYS A 248 19.69 -1.34 -22.51
CA LYS A 248 19.28 -2.73 -22.33
C LYS A 248 17.93 -3.03 -22.97
N ALA A 249 16.94 -2.14 -22.85
CA ALA A 249 15.64 -2.30 -23.48
C ALA A 249 15.77 -2.39 -25.00
N ARG A 250 16.52 -1.46 -25.62
CA ARG A 250 16.79 -1.47 -27.07
C ARG A 250 17.52 -2.74 -27.50
N ALA A 251 18.60 -3.12 -26.83
CA ALA A 251 19.36 -4.33 -27.16
C ALA A 251 18.52 -5.60 -27.03
N PHE A 252 17.63 -5.67 -26.04
CA PHE A 252 16.74 -6.82 -25.85
C PHE A 252 15.61 -6.86 -26.89
N LEU A 253 15.11 -5.72 -27.35
CA LEU A 253 14.19 -5.65 -28.49
C LEU A 253 14.86 -6.16 -29.76
N THR A 254 16.04 -5.62 -30.10
CA THR A 254 16.79 -6.06 -31.29
C THR A 254 17.14 -7.55 -31.21
N TRP A 255 17.54 -8.05 -30.04
CA TRP A 255 17.78 -9.48 -29.85
C TRP A 255 16.50 -10.30 -29.99
N SER A 256 15.36 -9.82 -29.49
CA SER A 256 14.08 -10.48 -29.69
C SER A 256 13.66 -10.57 -31.15
N ASP A 257 13.97 -9.55 -31.96
CA ASP A 257 13.60 -9.52 -33.36
C ASP A 257 14.43 -10.50 -34.20
N VAL A 258 15.71 -10.70 -33.83
CA VAL A 258 16.57 -11.68 -34.52
C VAL A 258 16.30 -13.12 -34.07
N SER A 259 15.95 -13.33 -32.80
CA SER A 259 15.73 -14.67 -32.22
C SER A 259 14.28 -15.12 -32.21
N CYS A 260 13.34 -14.20 -32.51
CA CYS A 260 11.90 -14.37 -32.33
C CYS A 260 11.47 -14.76 -30.89
N ASP A 261 12.30 -14.50 -29.87
CA ASP A 261 12.00 -14.82 -28.47
C ASP A 261 11.09 -13.75 -27.83
N VAL A 262 9.82 -14.10 -27.62
CA VAL A 262 8.81 -13.23 -27.00
C VAL A 262 9.18 -12.84 -25.57
N THR A 263 9.94 -13.67 -24.86
CA THR A 263 10.37 -13.37 -23.49
C THR A 263 11.35 -12.20 -23.44
N LEU A 264 12.18 -12.02 -24.46
CA LEU A 264 13.08 -10.87 -24.59
C LEU A 264 12.31 -9.56 -24.81
N ARG A 265 11.18 -9.58 -25.54
CA ARG A 265 10.29 -8.40 -25.68
C ARG A 265 9.70 -7.97 -24.34
N LEU A 266 9.26 -8.93 -23.53
CA LEU A 266 8.74 -8.64 -22.19
C LEU A 266 9.82 -8.11 -21.26
N GLU A 267 11.04 -8.67 -21.33
CA GLU A 267 12.18 -8.16 -20.56
C GLU A 267 12.63 -6.77 -21.02
N ALA A 268 12.56 -6.47 -22.31
CA ALA A 268 12.82 -5.15 -22.84
C ALA A 268 11.83 -4.10 -22.33
N ARG A 269 10.52 -4.40 -22.39
CA ARG A 269 9.48 -3.53 -21.82
C ARG A 269 9.68 -3.29 -20.32
N ARG A 270 10.10 -4.31 -19.57
CA ARG A 270 10.44 -4.15 -18.15
C ARG A 270 11.66 -3.26 -17.93
N ALA A 271 12.68 -3.39 -18.78
CA ALA A 271 13.87 -2.54 -18.71
C ALA A 271 13.53 -1.08 -19.04
N GLU A 272 12.68 -0.84 -20.05
CA GLU A 272 12.17 0.49 -20.40
C GLU A 272 11.36 1.12 -19.25
N GLN A 273 10.43 0.36 -18.66
CA GLN A 273 9.68 0.80 -17.48
C GLN A 273 10.61 1.11 -16.30
N ALA A 274 11.64 0.28 -16.08
CA ALA A 274 12.64 0.54 -15.05
C ALA A 274 13.41 1.84 -15.32
N ALA A 275 13.82 2.09 -16.56
CA ALA A 275 14.48 3.34 -16.97
C ALA A 275 13.60 4.55 -16.65
N ALA A 276 12.31 4.52 -17.03
CA ALA A 276 11.36 5.61 -16.76
C ALA A 276 11.17 5.86 -15.25
N VAL A 277 11.05 4.80 -14.44
CA VAL A 277 10.93 4.92 -12.98
C VAL A 277 12.21 5.51 -12.37
N ILE A 278 13.38 5.05 -12.81
CA ILE A 278 14.66 5.52 -12.29
C ILE A 278 14.88 6.99 -12.66
N ARG A 279 14.54 7.42 -13.89
CA ARG A 279 14.58 8.85 -14.27
C ARG A 279 13.66 9.68 -13.40
N ARG A 280 12.44 9.22 -13.17
CA ARG A 280 11.50 9.92 -12.27
C ARG A 280 12.08 10.04 -10.86
N GLN A 281 12.70 8.99 -10.33
CA GLN A 281 13.37 9.06 -9.03
C GLN A 281 14.56 10.03 -9.02
N HIS A 282 15.35 10.05 -10.10
CA HIS A 282 16.44 11.00 -10.26
C HIS A 282 15.91 12.44 -10.28
N GLN A 283 14.91 12.74 -11.13
CA GLN A 283 14.24 14.04 -11.23
C GLN A 283 13.66 14.50 -9.88
N HIS A 284 13.00 13.61 -9.14
CA HIS A 284 12.49 13.91 -7.81
C HIS A 284 13.59 14.22 -6.78
N ARG A 285 14.82 13.75 -6.99
CA ARG A 285 15.97 13.98 -6.09
C ARG A 285 16.80 15.20 -6.48
N THR A 286 16.96 15.46 -7.78
CA THR A 286 17.82 16.53 -8.30
C THR A 286 17.06 17.79 -8.72
N GLY A 287 15.75 17.71 -8.92
CA GLY A 287 14.94 18.85 -9.39
C GLY A 287 15.14 19.22 -10.86
N CYS A 288 16.00 18.51 -11.60
CA CYS A 288 16.17 18.70 -13.04
C CYS A 288 15.03 18.03 -13.81
N VAL A 289 14.26 18.82 -14.56
CA VAL A 289 13.33 18.34 -15.60
C VAL A 289 14.10 18.29 -16.92
N PRO A 290 14.03 17.22 -17.73
CA PRO A 290 14.66 17.21 -19.04
C PRO A 290 13.94 18.22 -19.95
N ASP A 291 14.71 19.08 -20.56
CA ASP A 291 14.28 20.00 -21.60
C ASP A 291 14.06 19.19 -22.89
N GLY A 292 12.82 19.13 -23.39
CA GLY A 292 12.49 18.37 -24.60
C GLY A 292 11.02 17.96 -24.69
N ASP A 293 10.28 18.73 -25.50
CA ASP A 293 8.89 18.56 -25.97
C ASP A 293 7.75 19.01 -25.01
N GLY A 294 7.64 20.33 -24.82
CA GLY A 294 6.47 21.04 -24.25
C GLY A 294 6.11 20.74 -22.78
N PRO A 295 5.78 21.73 -21.93
CA PRO A 295 5.49 21.47 -20.53
C PRO A 295 4.06 20.92 -20.36
N GLY A 296 3.84 19.65 -20.71
CA GLY A 296 2.66 18.94 -20.27
C GLY A 296 2.69 18.83 -18.75
N VAL A 297 1.83 19.60 -18.06
CA VAL A 297 1.72 19.54 -16.60
C VAL A 297 1.47 18.08 -16.18
N ALA A 298 2.38 17.50 -15.39
CA ALA A 298 2.26 16.12 -14.90
C ALA A 298 1.17 16.01 -13.82
N ARG A 299 -0.09 15.86 -14.25
CA ARG A 299 -1.27 15.79 -13.37
C ARG A 299 -1.36 14.49 -12.59
N LEU A 300 -1.98 14.57 -11.40
CA LEU A 300 -2.22 13.41 -10.54
C LEU A 300 -3.27 12.47 -11.11
N LEU A 301 -4.36 13.05 -11.63
CA LEU A 301 -5.35 12.34 -12.42
C LEU A 301 -4.92 12.48 -13.88
N THR A 302 -4.61 11.35 -14.50
CA THR A 302 -3.80 11.29 -15.73
C THR A 302 -4.63 11.01 -16.99
N VAL A 303 -5.92 10.72 -16.84
CA VAL A 303 -6.81 10.43 -17.97
C VAL A 303 -8.10 11.24 -17.85
N PRO A 304 -8.66 11.75 -18.97
CA PRO A 304 -9.85 12.60 -18.96
C PRO A 304 -11.05 12.00 -18.21
N ALA A 305 -11.30 10.69 -18.34
CA ALA A 305 -12.37 10.00 -17.60
C ALA A 305 -12.24 10.16 -16.07
N GLN A 306 -11.02 10.26 -15.51
CA GLN A 306 -10.84 10.53 -14.08
C GLN A 306 -11.26 11.95 -13.70
N TRP A 307 -11.10 12.92 -14.60
CA TRP A 307 -11.53 14.30 -14.39
C TRP A 307 -13.06 14.40 -14.40
N GLU A 308 -13.71 13.67 -15.30
CA GLU A 308 -15.17 13.54 -15.32
C GLU A 308 -15.69 12.91 -14.04
N TYR A 309 -15.09 11.80 -13.58
CA TYR A 309 -15.49 11.20 -12.31
C TYR A 309 -15.32 12.14 -11.12
N ALA A 310 -14.25 12.94 -11.07
CA ALA A 310 -14.09 13.95 -10.02
C ALA A 310 -15.23 14.98 -10.04
N ARG A 311 -15.63 15.46 -11.23
CA ARG A 311 -16.77 16.37 -11.41
C ARG A 311 -18.10 15.72 -11.05
N SER A 312 -18.33 14.46 -11.42
CA SER A 312 -19.54 13.70 -11.08
C SER A 312 -19.69 13.52 -9.58
N VAL A 313 -18.60 13.24 -8.86
CA VAL A 313 -18.63 13.14 -7.38
C VAL A 313 -18.95 14.49 -6.75
N LEU A 314 -18.32 15.58 -7.21
CA LEU A 314 -18.62 16.93 -6.71
C LEU A 314 -20.06 17.35 -6.97
N ALA A 315 -20.62 17.02 -8.14
CA ALA A 315 -22.02 17.26 -8.47
C ALA A 315 -22.95 16.45 -7.56
N HIS A 316 -22.72 15.14 -7.45
CA HIS A 316 -23.51 14.27 -6.56
C HIS A 316 -23.50 14.79 -5.11
N VAL A 317 -22.33 15.19 -4.61
CA VAL A 317 -22.20 15.76 -3.26
C VAL A 317 -22.96 17.07 -3.15
N ALA A 318 -22.94 17.94 -4.16
CA ALA A 318 -23.72 19.19 -4.18
C ALA A 318 -25.24 18.95 -4.07
N ASP A 319 -25.73 17.86 -4.64
CA ASP A 319 -27.16 17.54 -4.64
C ASP A 319 -27.61 16.73 -3.40
N HIS A 320 -26.71 15.94 -2.79
CA HIS A 320 -27.07 14.93 -1.78
C HIS A 320 -26.44 15.14 -0.38
N THR A 321 -25.85 16.31 -0.09
CA THR A 321 -25.39 16.60 1.28
C THR A 321 -26.58 16.87 2.19
N PRO A 322 -26.75 16.13 3.29
CA PRO A 322 -27.94 16.22 4.15
C PRO A 322 -27.93 17.45 5.08
N LEU A 323 -26.77 18.06 5.29
CA LEU A 323 -26.59 19.21 6.19
C LEU A 323 -26.13 20.44 5.39
N PRO A 324 -26.56 21.65 5.77
CA PRO A 324 -26.18 22.87 5.06
C PRO A 324 -24.72 23.28 5.37
N GLY A 325 -24.18 24.15 4.51
CA GLY A 325 -22.89 24.81 4.74
C GLY A 325 -21.67 24.08 4.18
N ALA A 326 -20.57 24.82 4.06
CA ALA A 326 -19.36 24.35 3.41
C ALA A 326 -18.61 23.26 4.20
N GLU A 327 -18.69 23.28 5.54
CA GLU A 327 -18.08 22.25 6.39
C GLU A 327 -18.72 20.88 6.15
N ALA A 328 -20.05 20.83 6.18
CA ALA A 328 -20.83 19.63 5.87
C ALA A 328 -20.50 19.11 4.46
N ARG A 329 -20.50 20.00 3.47
CA ARG A 329 -20.19 19.67 2.07
C ARG A 329 -18.80 19.06 1.91
N LEU A 330 -17.78 19.62 2.58
CA LEU A 330 -16.42 19.09 2.54
C LEU A 330 -16.33 17.71 3.19
N LEU A 331 -16.92 17.54 4.38
CA LEU A 331 -16.88 16.26 5.08
C LEU A 331 -17.60 15.18 4.26
N VAL A 332 -18.79 15.48 3.73
CA VAL A 332 -19.54 14.58 2.85
C VAL A 332 -18.74 14.24 1.59
N LEU A 333 -18.09 15.21 0.94
CA LEU A 333 -17.21 14.91 -0.20
C LEU A 333 -16.15 13.86 0.13
N MET A 334 -15.47 14.03 1.27
CA MET A 334 -14.42 13.12 1.68
C MET A 334 -14.98 11.74 2.04
N LEU A 335 -16.12 11.67 2.71
CA LEU A 335 -16.81 10.42 3.04
C LEU A 335 -17.28 9.70 1.78
N THR A 336 -17.95 10.39 0.87
CA THR A 336 -18.39 9.86 -0.43
C THR A 336 -17.21 9.28 -1.20
N LEU A 337 -16.07 9.97 -1.31
CA LEU A 337 -14.90 9.44 -2.01
C LEU A 337 -14.30 8.19 -1.34
N ARG A 338 -14.45 8.05 -0.02
CA ARG A 338 -13.97 6.88 0.74
C ARG A 338 -14.87 5.67 0.53
N THR A 339 -16.18 5.89 0.39
CA THR A 339 -17.22 4.84 0.33
C THR A 339 -17.79 4.59 -1.06
N ALA A 340 -17.49 5.43 -2.07
CA ALA A 340 -18.12 5.48 -3.40
C ALA A 340 -18.26 4.17 -4.18
N HIS A 341 -17.50 3.12 -3.85
CA HIS A 341 -17.56 1.84 -4.57
C HIS A 341 -18.49 0.80 -3.92
N THR A 342 -18.59 0.79 -2.59
CA THR A 342 -19.26 -0.28 -1.83
C THR A 342 -20.23 0.26 -0.78
N GLY A 343 -20.44 1.57 -0.74
CA GLY A 343 -21.11 2.28 0.36
C GLY A 343 -20.34 2.23 1.69
N THR A 344 -19.22 1.50 1.75
CA THR A 344 -18.46 1.25 2.97
C THR A 344 -17.01 1.68 2.80
N GLY A 345 -16.41 2.15 3.90
CA GLY A 345 -15.07 2.71 3.89
C GLY A 345 -14.43 2.65 5.27
N ASN A 346 -13.16 3.01 5.33
CA ASN A 346 -12.42 3.12 6.58
C ASN A 346 -11.99 4.57 6.75
N LEU A 347 -12.17 5.09 7.96
CA LEU A 347 -11.71 6.40 8.37
C LEU A 347 -10.81 6.29 9.59
N VAL A 348 -9.97 7.29 9.75
CA VAL A 348 -9.29 7.56 11.02
C VAL A 348 -9.66 8.95 11.51
N GLY A 349 -9.52 9.20 12.82
CA GLY A 349 -9.78 10.53 13.38
C GLY A 349 -8.95 11.62 12.71
N GLN A 350 -7.75 11.29 12.24
CA GLN A 350 -6.92 12.20 11.44
C GLN A 350 -7.58 12.62 10.12
N ASP A 351 -8.35 11.76 9.46
CA ASP A 351 -9.02 12.11 8.18
C ASP A 351 -10.06 13.23 8.39
N VAL A 352 -10.73 13.24 9.55
CA VAL A 352 -11.73 14.26 9.92
C VAL A 352 -11.05 15.52 10.48
N ASN A 353 -10.18 15.34 11.47
CA ASN A 353 -9.48 16.44 12.15
C ASN A 353 -8.57 17.25 11.21
N ALA A 354 -8.08 16.61 10.13
CA ALA A 354 -7.26 17.31 9.15
C ALA A 354 -8.05 18.32 8.32
N LEU A 355 -9.39 18.26 8.24
CA LEU A 355 -10.21 19.06 7.31
C LEU A 355 -10.38 20.53 7.71
N GLY A 356 -10.02 20.91 8.94
CA GLY A 356 -10.22 22.28 9.42
C GLY A 356 -11.69 22.62 9.62
N LEU A 357 -12.46 21.67 10.15
CA LEU A 357 -13.83 21.85 10.63
C LEU A 357 -13.79 22.61 11.96
N THR A 358 -14.82 23.41 12.23
CA THR A 358 -14.93 24.17 13.49
C THR A 358 -15.27 23.24 14.64
N ASP A 359 -16.26 22.37 14.45
CA ASP A 359 -16.66 21.34 15.40
C ASP A 359 -16.81 19.99 14.67
N PRO A 360 -15.74 19.18 14.60
CA PRO A 360 -15.79 17.90 13.91
C PRO A 360 -16.68 16.86 14.62
N GLU A 361 -16.88 16.99 15.93
CA GLU A 361 -17.67 16.03 16.71
C GLU A 361 -19.15 16.25 16.47
N ASP A 362 -19.66 17.48 16.66
CA ASP A 362 -21.06 17.84 16.38
C ASP A 362 -21.44 17.52 14.93
N LEU A 363 -20.58 17.85 13.97
CA LEU A 363 -20.91 17.64 12.56
C LEU A 363 -21.05 16.15 12.23
N VAL A 364 -20.18 15.30 12.78
CA VAL A 364 -20.28 13.85 12.58
C VAL A 364 -21.50 13.30 13.34
N GLU A 365 -21.76 13.76 14.57
CA GLU A 365 -22.95 13.37 15.33
C GLU A 365 -24.23 13.67 14.54
N ARG A 366 -24.36 14.85 13.95
CA ARG A 366 -25.51 15.21 13.12
C ARG A 366 -25.65 14.34 11.88
N LEU A 367 -24.55 14.01 11.20
CA LEU A 367 -24.59 13.08 10.05
C LEU A 367 -25.02 11.66 10.46
N THR A 368 -24.61 11.22 11.65
CA THR A 368 -25.06 9.93 12.19
C THR A 368 -26.50 9.96 12.69
N GLY A 369 -26.91 11.05 13.33
CA GLY A 369 -28.26 11.25 13.88
C GLY A 369 -29.33 11.37 12.80
N CYS A 370 -28.99 11.91 11.62
CA CYS A 370 -29.88 11.91 10.46
C CYS A 370 -29.80 10.64 9.61
N GLY A 371 -29.04 9.62 10.05
CA GLY A 371 -28.91 8.33 9.38
C GLY A 371 -28.11 8.35 8.07
N TRP A 372 -27.49 9.48 7.70
CA TRP A 372 -26.69 9.57 6.47
C TRP A 372 -25.36 8.83 6.60
N LEU A 373 -24.77 8.83 7.80
CA LEU A 373 -23.56 8.08 8.15
C LEU A 373 -23.88 7.04 9.22
N SER A 374 -23.40 5.81 9.03
CA SER A 374 -23.49 4.75 10.04
C SER A 374 -22.09 4.37 10.54
N LEU A 375 -21.96 4.28 11.86
CA LEU A 375 -20.74 3.93 12.59
C LEU A 375 -21.05 2.74 13.54
N PRO A 376 -20.11 1.80 13.74
CA PRO A 376 -20.29 0.68 14.67
C PRO A 376 -20.07 1.07 16.15
N GLY A 377 -19.77 2.33 16.44
CA GLY A 377 -19.44 2.85 17.77
C GLY A 377 -19.77 4.34 17.87
N THR A 378 -19.18 5.03 18.86
CA THR A 378 -19.45 6.45 19.08
C THR A 378 -18.66 7.35 18.13
N VAL A 379 -19.07 8.61 18.00
CA VAL A 379 -18.31 9.63 17.26
C VAL A 379 -16.94 9.86 17.91
N GLY A 380 -16.88 9.88 19.25
CA GLY A 380 -15.63 9.93 20.00
C GLY A 380 -14.66 8.79 19.63
N ASP A 381 -15.16 7.56 19.43
CA ASP A 381 -14.35 6.43 18.99
C ASP A 381 -13.75 6.66 17.59
N LEU A 382 -14.53 7.22 16.66
CA LEU A 382 -14.04 7.61 15.34
C LEU A 382 -12.96 8.70 15.45
N LEU A 383 -13.18 9.74 16.24
CA LEU A 383 -12.21 10.84 16.37
C LEU A 383 -10.93 10.40 17.09
N ALA A 384 -11.01 9.43 17.99
CA ALA A 384 -9.86 8.82 18.66
C ALA A 384 -9.14 7.74 17.81
N SER A 385 -9.78 7.26 16.74
CA SER A 385 -9.26 6.16 15.92
C SER A 385 -7.95 6.51 15.20
N ARG A 386 -7.12 5.48 14.98
CA ARG A 386 -5.76 5.59 14.41
C ARG A 386 -5.61 4.69 13.18
N PRO A 387 -4.61 4.93 12.30
CA PRO A 387 -4.38 4.10 11.11
C PRO A 387 -4.27 2.60 11.37
N GLU A 388 -3.85 2.19 12.56
CA GLU A 388 -3.74 0.79 12.96
C GLU A 388 -5.09 0.15 13.32
N ASN A 389 -6.08 0.96 13.70
CA ASN A 389 -7.44 0.56 14.03
C ASN A 389 -8.44 1.58 13.44
N PRO A 390 -8.60 1.60 12.11
CA PRO A 390 -9.52 2.52 11.48
C PRO A 390 -10.97 2.13 11.80
N THR A 391 -11.83 3.13 11.93
CA THR A 391 -13.26 2.92 12.12
C THR A 391 -13.90 2.62 10.76
N PRO A 392 -14.57 1.47 10.59
CA PRO A 392 -15.35 1.23 9.40
C PRO A 392 -16.60 2.11 9.43
N VAL A 393 -16.93 2.70 8.30
CA VAL A 393 -18.08 3.59 8.13
C VAL A 393 -18.92 3.14 6.95
N THR A 394 -20.22 3.39 7.03
CA THR A 394 -21.17 3.09 5.94
C THR A 394 -21.97 4.34 5.62
N VAL A 395 -22.11 4.66 4.33
CA VAL A 395 -23.04 5.67 3.82
C VAL A 395 -24.14 4.89 3.08
N PRO A 396 -25.33 4.71 3.67
CA PRO A 396 -26.35 3.81 3.13
C PRO A 396 -26.75 4.12 1.68
N SER A 397 -26.87 5.41 1.33
CA SER A 397 -27.23 5.85 -0.03
C SER A 397 -26.17 5.56 -1.10
N LEU A 398 -24.98 5.12 -0.70
CA LEU A 398 -23.88 4.75 -1.60
C LEU A 398 -23.65 3.23 -1.67
N VAL A 399 -24.40 2.43 -0.90
CA VAL A 399 -24.37 0.98 -0.98
C VAL A 399 -25.02 0.57 -2.31
N PRO A 400 -24.33 -0.21 -3.17
CA PRO A 400 -24.94 -0.69 -4.41
C PRO A 400 -26.18 -1.55 -4.13
N ASP A 401 -27.17 -1.46 -5.01
CA ASP A 401 -28.37 -2.32 -4.97
C ASP A 401 -28.01 -3.80 -5.26
N GLU A 402 -28.99 -4.70 -5.17
CA GLU A 402 -28.78 -6.15 -5.38
C GLU A 402 -28.17 -6.47 -6.75
N ASP A 403 -28.47 -5.66 -7.77
CA ASP A 403 -27.90 -5.75 -9.12
C ASP A 403 -26.46 -5.22 -9.22
N GLY A 404 -25.86 -4.78 -8.11
CA GLY A 404 -24.52 -4.21 -8.03
C GLY A 404 -24.40 -2.79 -8.60
N THR A 405 -25.52 -2.15 -8.92
CA THR A 405 -25.57 -0.79 -9.45
C THR A 405 -25.50 0.20 -8.29
N GLY A 406 -24.47 1.06 -8.30
CA GLY A 406 -24.33 2.17 -7.35
C GLY A 406 -24.32 3.51 -8.08
N PRO A 407 -24.30 4.64 -7.34
CA PRO A 407 -24.38 5.99 -7.92
C PRO A 407 -23.15 6.38 -8.77
N PHE A 408 -22.06 5.60 -8.67
CA PHE A 408 -20.83 5.86 -9.41
C PHE A 408 -20.42 4.64 -10.24
N THR A 409 -20.05 4.90 -11.50
CA THR A 409 -19.66 3.86 -12.46
C THR A 409 -18.17 3.50 -12.41
N PHE A 410 -17.37 4.21 -11.60
CA PHE A 410 -15.93 3.97 -11.52
C PHE A 410 -15.56 2.81 -10.58
N GLY A 411 -14.69 1.92 -11.04
CA GLY A 411 -14.32 0.71 -10.30
C GLY A 411 -13.27 0.88 -9.19
N LYS A 412 -12.98 -0.23 -8.50
CA LYS A 412 -12.03 -0.38 -7.37
C LYS A 412 -10.63 0.24 -7.61
N LYS A 413 -10.16 0.32 -8.86
CA LYS A 413 -8.86 0.92 -9.23
C LYS A 413 -8.87 2.45 -9.30
N THR A 414 -10.01 3.04 -9.67
CA THR A 414 -10.14 4.48 -9.89
C THR A 414 -10.48 5.21 -8.59
N ARG A 415 -11.33 4.62 -7.75
CA ARG A 415 -11.74 5.20 -6.46
C ARG A 415 -10.56 5.67 -5.58
N PRO A 416 -9.50 4.86 -5.33
CA PRO A 416 -8.37 5.31 -4.53
C PRO A 416 -7.59 6.47 -5.15
N LYS A 417 -7.57 6.59 -6.49
CA LYS A 417 -6.93 7.72 -7.18
C LYS A 417 -7.71 9.01 -6.96
N LEU A 418 -9.04 8.97 -7.08
CA LEU A 418 -9.93 10.11 -6.82
C LEU A 418 -9.85 10.55 -5.36
N SER A 419 -9.98 9.60 -4.42
CA SER A 419 -9.86 9.89 -2.98
C SER A 419 -8.48 10.45 -2.63
N GLY A 420 -7.40 9.87 -3.17
CA GLY A 420 -6.05 10.37 -2.96
C GLY A 420 -5.79 11.74 -3.59
N TRP A 421 -6.38 12.02 -4.76
CA TRP A 421 -6.32 13.33 -5.40
C TRP A 421 -7.00 14.41 -4.54
N ALA A 422 -8.25 14.18 -4.13
CA ALA A 422 -9.00 15.12 -3.30
C ALA A 422 -8.27 15.36 -1.97
N GLN A 423 -7.77 14.29 -1.33
CA GLN A 423 -6.97 14.41 -0.10
C GLN A 423 -5.75 15.31 -0.30
N ARG A 424 -5.05 15.20 -1.44
CA ARG A 424 -3.87 16.04 -1.74
C ARG A 424 -4.22 17.49 -1.99
N VAL A 425 -5.39 17.77 -2.58
CA VAL A 425 -5.92 19.14 -2.70
C VAL A 425 -6.23 19.73 -1.32
N VAL A 426 -7.10 19.07 -0.55
CA VAL A 426 -7.58 19.61 0.74
C VAL A 426 -6.50 19.65 1.83
N SER A 427 -5.44 18.85 1.67
CA SER A 427 -4.27 18.80 2.56
C SER A 427 -3.03 19.46 1.96
N ASP A 428 -3.20 20.31 0.95
CA ASP A 428 -2.10 21.05 0.35
C ASP A 428 -1.26 21.76 1.40
N LYS A 429 0.06 21.79 1.17
CA LYS A 429 1.03 22.26 2.17
C LYS A 429 0.78 23.71 2.57
N LYS A 430 0.39 24.59 1.63
CA LYS A 430 0.15 26.01 1.91
C LYS A 430 -1.18 26.20 2.64
N LEU A 431 -2.24 25.51 2.22
CA LEU A 431 -3.53 25.50 2.92
C LEU A 431 -3.38 25.02 4.36
N ARG A 432 -2.66 23.92 4.60
CA ARG A 432 -2.41 23.40 5.94
C ARG A 432 -1.60 24.37 6.81
N LYS A 433 -0.55 24.99 6.25
CA LYS A 433 0.27 25.98 6.97
C LYS A 433 -0.53 27.22 7.35
N ALA A 434 -1.41 27.68 6.46
CA ALA A 434 -2.30 28.82 6.69
C ALA A 434 -3.50 28.48 7.59
N LYS A 435 -3.63 27.22 8.06
CA LYS A 435 -4.81 26.70 8.77
C LYS A 435 -6.11 27.06 8.03
N ALA A 436 -6.11 26.87 6.71
CA ALA A 436 -7.25 27.21 5.87
C ALA A 436 -8.52 26.49 6.36
N PRO A 437 -9.66 27.22 6.49
CA PRO A 437 -10.93 26.63 6.93
C PRO A 437 -11.46 25.64 5.89
N ALA A 438 -12.43 24.83 6.29
CA ALA A 438 -13.09 23.86 5.41
C ALA A 438 -13.64 24.51 4.13
N GLY A 439 -14.25 25.70 4.22
CA GLY A 439 -14.73 26.45 3.04
C GLY A 439 -13.65 26.73 2.01
N ALA A 440 -12.45 27.16 2.44
CA ALA A 440 -11.33 27.43 1.53
C ALA A 440 -10.84 26.15 0.84
N ARG A 441 -10.82 25.02 1.56
CA ARG A 441 -10.41 23.72 1.02
C ARG A 441 -11.44 23.15 0.05
N LEU A 442 -12.73 23.34 0.34
CA LEU A 442 -13.83 23.00 -0.57
C LEU A 442 -13.78 23.84 -1.84
N LEU A 443 -13.51 25.15 -1.71
CA LEU A 443 -13.31 26.03 -2.85
C LEU A 443 -12.11 25.56 -3.70
N ALA A 444 -10.99 25.24 -3.06
CA ALA A 444 -9.79 24.75 -3.76
C ALA A 444 -10.04 23.48 -4.57
N VAL A 445 -10.71 22.46 -3.99
CA VAL A 445 -11.03 21.22 -4.73
C VAL A 445 -12.05 21.44 -5.83
N THR A 446 -12.99 22.37 -5.64
CA THR A 446 -13.97 22.74 -6.67
C THR A 446 -13.28 23.41 -7.85
N LEU A 447 -12.48 24.46 -7.60
CA LEU A 447 -11.76 25.19 -8.64
C LEU A 447 -10.75 24.31 -9.39
N ALA A 448 -10.12 23.35 -8.71
CA ALA A 448 -9.24 22.38 -9.35
C ALA A 448 -9.93 21.55 -10.45
N THR A 449 -11.27 21.47 -10.47
CA THR A 449 -12.04 20.77 -11.50
C THR A 449 -12.61 21.65 -12.61
N TRP A 450 -12.34 22.96 -12.53
CA TRP A 450 -12.90 23.99 -13.38
C TRP A 450 -11.82 24.87 -14.00
N THR A 451 -10.78 24.23 -14.53
CA THR A 451 -9.74 24.93 -15.28
C THR A 451 -9.63 24.43 -16.70
N ASP A 452 -9.02 25.25 -17.57
CA ASP A 452 -8.44 24.77 -18.82
C ASP A 452 -7.09 24.03 -18.58
N GLU A 453 -6.45 23.62 -19.67
CA GLU A 453 -5.15 22.93 -19.66
C GLU A 453 -3.99 23.77 -19.09
N VAL A 454 -4.12 25.10 -19.05
CA VAL A 454 -3.11 26.03 -18.52
C VAL A 454 -3.54 26.65 -17.17
N GLY A 455 -4.56 26.09 -16.53
CA GLY A 455 -5.03 26.47 -15.20
C GLY A 455 -5.93 27.69 -15.12
N ARG A 456 -6.39 28.27 -16.23
CA ARG A 456 -7.34 29.40 -16.18
C ARG A 456 -8.73 28.89 -15.79
N LEU A 457 -9.43 29.65 -14.96
CA LEU A 457 -10.75 29.29 -14.46
C LEU A 457 -11.81 29.32 -15.56
N GLY A 458 -12.63 28.28 -15.64
CA GLY A 458 -13.75 28.14 -16.57
C GLY A 458 -13.36 27.73 -17.99
N PRO A 459 -14.35 27.40 -18.85
CA PRO A 459 -14.11 26.99 -20.24
C PRO A 459 -13.38 28.08 -21.04
N GLY A 460 -12.18 27.75 -21.54
CA GLY A 460 -11.32 28.70 -22.25
C GLY A 460 -10.85 29.90 -21.42
N GLY A 461 -10.87 29.80 -20.09
CA GLY A 461 -10.49 30.89 -19.19
C GLY A 461 -11.53 32.01 -19.04
N ARG A 462 -12.78 31.79 -19.48
CA ARG A 462 -13.87 32.78 -19.39
C ARG A 462 -14.41 33.00 -17.97
N GLY A 463 -13.87 32.30 -16.98
CA GLY A 463 -14.32 32.35 -15.60
C GLY A 463 -15.42 31.34 -15.29
N VAL A 464 -15.65 31.17 -13.99
CA VAL A 464 -16.66 30.28 -13.43
C VAL A 464 -17.86 31.11 -13.01
N ALA A 465 -19.05 30.76 -13.50
CA ALA A 465 -20.30 31.43 -13.12
C ALA A 465 -20.56 31.28 -11.61
N LEU A 466 -20.90 32.38 -10.93
CA LEU A 466 -21.09 32.39 -9.48
C LEU A 466 -22.22 31.46 -9.03
N ASN A 467 -23.33 31.41 -9.76
CA ASN A 467 -24.44 30.51 -9.44
C ASN A 467 -23.97 29.05 -9.40
N ALA A 468 -23.15 28.63 -10.38
CA ALA A 468 -22.61 27.27 -10.39
C ALA A 468 -21.65 27.04 -9.21
N LEU A 469 -20.83 28.04 -8.88
CA LEU A 469 -19.85 27.99 -7.80
C LEU A 469 -20.51 27.90 -6.42
N THR A 470 -21.54 28.72 -6.16
CA THR A 470 -22.25 28.74 -4.88
C THR A 470 -23.12 27.50 -4.66
N THR A 471 -23.61 26.85 -5.73
CA THR A 471 -24.24 25.52 -5.63
C THR A 471 -23.27 24.47 -5.07
N ARG A 472 -21.99 24.50 -5.48
CA ARG A 472 -20.98 23.53 -5.03
C ARG A 472 -20.28 23.93 -3.73
N VAL A 473 -20.16 25.23 -3.49
CA VAL A 473 -19.54 25.82 -2.30
C VAL A 473 -20.60 26.68 -1.62
N PRO A 474 -21.43 26.11 -0.72
CA PRO A 474 -22.57 26.81 -0.13
C PRO A 474 -22.09 27.83 0.93
N VAL A 475 -21.67 29.00 0.46
CA VAL A 475 -21.19 30.16 1.24
C VAL A 475 -21.83 31.44 0.73
N GLY A 476 -21.92 32.47 1.58
CA GLY A 476 -22.39 33.80 1.18
C GLY A 476 -21.39 34.52 0.26
N SER A 477 -21.83 35.56 -0.44
CA SER A 477 -20.96 36.34 -1.36
C SER A 477 -19.80 37.04 -0.65
N GLY A 478 -20.02 37.57 0.56
CA GLY A 478 -18.96 38.16 1.40
C GLY A 478 -17.93 37.12 1.84
N GLU A 479 -18.40 35.96 2.31
CA GLU A 479 -17.54 34.84 2.69
C GLU A 479 -16.75 34.30 1.48
N LEU A 480 -17.36 34.22 0.30
CA LEU A 480 -16.69 33.78 -0.92
C LEU A 480 -15.48 34.65 -1.26
N ARG A 481 -15.60 35.98 -1.10
CA ARG A 481 -14.48 36.91 -1.32
C ARG A 481 -13.34 36.63 -0.34
N ASP A 482 -13.64 36.45 0.94
CA ASP A 482 -12.63 36.10 1.95
C ASP A 482 -11.95 34.77 1.64
N LEU A 483 -12.68 33.78 1.12
CA LEU A 483 -12.11 32.49 0.71
C LEU A 483 -11.17 32.63 -0.50
N ILE A 484 -11.53 33.46 -1.49
CA ILE A 484 -10.68 33.76 -2.65
C ILE A 484 -9.39 34.45 -2.22
N ASP A 485 -9.48 35.43 -1.31
CA ASP A 485 -8.32 36.15 -0.78
C ASP A 485 -7.38 35.20 -0.03
N ARG A 486 -7.95 34.27 0.76
CA ARG A 486 -7.18 33.21 1.44
C ARG A 486 -6.49 32.27 0.47
N LEU A 487 -7.15 31.88 -0.63
CA LEU A 487 -6.52 31.05 -1.67
C LEU A 487 -5.42 31.81 -2.42
N THR A 488 -5.61 33.09 -2.69
CA THR A 488 -4.59 33.96 -3.30
C THR A 488 -3.37 34.07 -2.38
N ALA A 489 -3.58 34.36 -1.09
CA ALA A 489 -2.52 34.40 -0.08
C ALA A 489 -1.81 33.03 0.12
N ALA A 490 -2.54 31.93 -0.09
CA ALA A 490 -1.99 30.57 -0.04
C ALA A 490 -1.28 30.16 -1.35
N ASP A 491 -1.09 31.07 -2.31
CA ASP A 491 -0.45 30.80 -3.59
C ASP A 491 -1.18 29.66 -4.35
N TRP A 492 -2.51 29.70 -4.31
CA TRP A 492 -3.40 28.82 -5.08
C TRP A 492 -3.97 29.53 -6.30
N LEU A 493 -4.33 30.81 -6.16
CA LEU A 493 -4.89 31.64 -7.21
C LEU A 493 -3.95 32.82 -7.52
N THR A 494 -3.94 33.21 -8.79
CA THR A 494 -3.34 34.45 -9.29
C THR A 494 -4.33 35.12 -10.24
N ASP A 495 -4.24 36.44 -10.36
CA ASP A 495 -5.14 37.27 -11.18
C ASP A 495 -6.63 37.04 -10.89
N ALA A 496 -6.97 36.73 -9.64
CA ALA A 496 -8.35 36.42 -9.25
C ALA A 496 -9.19 37.70 -9.23
N ALA A 497 -10.28 37.71 -10.00
CA ALA A 497 -11.25 38.79 -10.00
C ALA A 497 -12.67 38.24 -9.86
N LEU A 498 -13.35 38.68 -8.81
CA LEU A 498 -14.74 38.37 -8.51
C LEU A 498 -15.64 39.50 -9.00
N THR A 499 -16.42 39.23 -10.05
CA THR A 499 -17.47 40.13 -10.57
C THR A 499 -18.83 39.74 -9.98
N ASP A 500 -19.92 40.41 -10.38
CA ASP A 500 -21.28 40.04 -9.93
C ASP A 500 -21.79 38.72 -10.52
N THR A 501 -21.16 38.21 -11.58
CA THR A 501 -21.64 37.02 -12.32
C THR A 501 -20.59 35.91 -12.44
N HIS A 502 -19.30 36.24 -12.38
CA HIS A 502 -18.20 35.29 -12.60
C HIS A 502 -17.03 35.50 -11.64
N LEU A 503 -16.37 34.40 -11.30
CA LEU A 503 -15.00 34.37 -10.78
C LEU A 503 -14.04 34.06 -11.93
N THR A 504 -13.16 34.99 -12.23
CA THR A 504 -12.06 34.81 -13.19
C THR A 504 -10.73 34.70 -12.45
N GLY A 505 -9.71 34.16 -13.12
CA GLY A 505 -8.36 34.01 -12.57
C GLY A 505 -7.69 32.74 -13.06
N ARG A 506 -6.56 32.42 -12.45
CA ARG A 506 -5.75 31.25 -12.80
C ARG A 506 -5.24 30.55 -11.55
N LEU A 507 -5.22 29.22 -11.60
CA LEU A 507 -4.51 28.40 -10.63
C LEU A 507 -3.00 28.50 -10.88
N THR A 508 -2.21 28.68 -9.82
CA THR A 508 -0.75 28.85 -9.92
C THR A 508 -0.06 27.57 -10.41
N GLU A 509 1.13 27.71 -11.02
CA GLU A 509 1.92 26.59 -11.55
C GLU A 509 2.12 25.46 -10.54
N ARG A 510 2.27 25.83 -9.26
CA ARG A 510 2.46 24.92 -8.14
C ARG A 510 1.31 23.92 -7.98
N VAL A 511 0.08 24.34 -8.26
CA VAL A 511 -1.14 23.53 -8.06
C VAL A 511 -1.70 22.96 -9.36
N LEU A 512 -1.12 23.32 -10.53
CA LEU A 512 -1.51 22.72 -11.82
C LEU A 512 -1.49 21.19 -11.81
N PRO A 513 -0.53 20.49 -11.16
CA PRO A 513 -0.57 19.03 -11.06
C PRO A 513 -1.83 18.46 -10.38
N LEU A 514 -2.56 19.29 -9.63
CA LEU A 514 -3.79 18.93 -8.94
C LEU A 514 -5.05 19.20 -9.78
N THR A 515 -4.92 19.76 -10.98
CA THR A 515 -6.07 20.15 -11.80
C THR A 515 -6.68 18.97 -12.56
N CYS A 516 -7.96 19.13 -12.89
CA CYS A 516 -8.77 18.26 -13.72
C CYS A 516 -9.37 19.13 -14.84
N PRO A 517 -8.64 19.35 -15.95
CA PRO A 517 -9.07 20.22 -17.02
C PRO A 517 -10.48 19.90 -17.53
N LEU A 518 -11.16 20.96 -17.95
CA LEU A 518 -12.40 20.88 -18.71
C LEU A 518 -12.08 20.38 -20.13
N PRO A 519 -12.95 19.58 -20.74
CA PRO A 519 -12.84 19.31 -22.17
C PRO A 519 -12.94 20.62 -22.94
N ASP A 520 -12.17 20.74 -24.02
CA ASP A 520 -12.20 21.89 -24.94
C ASP A 520 -13.57 22.08 -25.60
#